data_AF-A0A924RV95-F1
#
_entry.id   AF-A0A924RV95-F1
#
_cell.length_a   1.000
_cell.length_b   1.000
_cell.length_c   1.000
_cell.angle_alpha   90.00
_cell.angle_beta   90.00
_cell.angle_gamma   90.00
#
_symmetry.space_group_name_H-M   'P 1'
#
loop_
_entity.id
_entity.type
_entity.pdbx_description
1 polymer ?
#
loop_
_entity_poly.entity_id
_entity_poly.type
_entity_poly.pdbx_seq_one_letter_code
_entity_poly.pdbx_strand_id
1 'polypeptide(L)' 'DLRVQRDKMVMTDEAAKAIWFLCQQPVSGVVSEMVLQPFNHQAI' A
#
# COMPACT_ATOMS: atom_id res chain seq x y z
N ASP A 1 22.49 -1.89 15.87
CA ASP A 1 21.06 -2.12 16.05
C ASP A 1 20.30 -1.19 15.12
N LEU A 2 19.59 -1.72 14.13
CA LEU A 2 18.89 -0.91 13.12
C LEU A 2 17.52 -0.52 13.69
N ARG A 3 17.35 0.76 14.03
CA ARG A 3 16.05 1.27 14.48
C ARG A 3 15.09 1.36 13.30
N VAL A 4 13.90 0.79 13.47
CA VAL A 4 12.81 0.91 12.50
C VAL A 4 12.44 2.39 12.33
N GLN A 5 12.42 2.84 11.08
CA GLN A 5 11.98 4.18 10.68
C GLN A 5 10.49 4.13 10.37
N ARG A 6 9.63 4.24 11.40
CA ARG A 6 8.16 4.07 11.28
C ARG A 6 7.51 5.06 10.32
N ASP A 7 8.04 6.28 10.28
CA ASP A 7 7.67 7.37 9.39
C ASP A 7 7.96 7.06 7.91
N LYS A 8 8.82 6.08 7.63
CA LYS A 8 9.13 5.59 6.28
C LYS A 8 8.41 4.30 5.92
N MET A 9 7.47 3.85 6.75
CA MET A 9 6.65 2.68 6.48
C MET A 9 5.27 3.10 5.97
N VAL A 10 4.54 2.14 5.40
CA VAL A 10 3.14 2.34 5.04
C VAL A 10 2.34 2.63 6.29
N MET A 11 1.60 3.73 6.28
CA MET A 11 0.74 4.13 7.39
C MET A 11 -0.62 3.43 7.30
N THR A 12 -1.30 3.32 8.44
CA THR A 12 -2.59 2.62 8.55
C THR A 12 -3.63 3.16 7.56
N ASP A 13 -3.72 4.49 7.41
CA ASP A 13 -4.67 5.12 6.49
C ASP A 13 -4.38 4.81 5.02
N GLU A 14 -3.10 4.65 4.66
CA GLU A 14 -2.68 4.31 3.29
C GLU A 14 -3.04 2.86 2.98
N ALA A 15 -2.76 1.94 3.91
CA ALA A 15 -3.15 0.55 3.78
C ALA A 15 -4.68 0.39 3.72
N ALA A 16 -5.42 1.11 4.56
CA ALA A 16 -6.88 1.07 4.59
C ALA A 16 -7.49 1.54 3.26
N LYS A 17 -6.97 2.63 2.68
CA LYS A 17 -7.40 3.12 1.37
C LYS A 17 -7.11 2.12 0.25
N ALA A 18 -5.95 1.48 0.29
CA ALA A 18 -5.57 0.48 -0.71
C ALA A 18 -6.48 -0.77 -0.64
N ILE A 19 -6.81 -1.23 0.56
CA ILE A 19 -7.80 -2.31 0.76
C ILE A 19 -9.19 -1.87 0.29
N TRP A 20 -9.63 -0.68 0.67
CA TRP A 20 -10.92 -0.14 0.24
C TRP A 20 -11.04 -0.12 -1.29
N PHE A 21 -9.98 0.32 -1.98
CA PHE A 21 -9.88 0.33 -3.44
C PHE A 21 -9.97 -1.08 -4.05
N LEU A 22 -9.29 -2.07 -3.47
CA LEU A 22 -9.43 -3.47 -3.88
C LEU A 22 -10.85 -3.99 -3.71
N CYS A 23 -11.60 -3.52 -2.72
CA CYS A 23 -13.00 -3.90 -2.57
C CYS A 23 -13.93 -3.25 -3.60
N GLN A 24 -13.48 -2.21 -4.32
CA GLN A 24 -14.28 -1.55 -5.37
C GLN A 24 -14.17 -2.24 -6.74
N GLN A 25 -13.45 -3.36 -6.86
CA GLN A 25 -13.28 -4.01 -8.16
C GLN A 25 -14.63 -4.49 -8.72
N PRO A 26 -14.86 -4.35 -10.04
CA PRO A 26 -16.06 -4.85 -10.66
C PRO A 26 -16.17 -6.36 -10.49
N VAL A 27 -17.39 -6.91 -10.49
CA VAL A 27 -17.62 -8.36 -10.30
C VAL A 27 -16.89 -9.22 -11.34
N SER A 28 -16.66 -8.68 -12.53
CA SER A 28 -15.91 -9.35 -13.61
C SER A 28 -14.39 -9.22 -13.49
N GLY A 29 -13.89 -8.41 -12.55
CA GLY A 29 -12.48 -8.12 -12.37
C GLY A 29 -11.90 -8.88 -11.18
N VAL A 30 -10.78 -9.56 -11.39
CA VAL A 30 -10.01 -10.21 -10.34
C VAL A 30 -8.64 -9.55 -10.25
N VAL A 31 -8.31 -9.00 -9.09
CA VAL A 31 -6.96 -8.54 -8.78
C VAL A 31 -6.28 -9.63 -7.97
N SER A 32 -5.33 -10.32 -8.60
CA SER A 32 -4.61 -11.43 -7.95
C SER A 32 -3.61 -10.96 -6.90
N GLU A 33 -3.02 -9.78 -7.08
CA GLU A 33 -2.05 -9.21 -6.16
C GLU A 33 -2.03 -7.68 -6.28
N MET A 34 -1.79 -7.00 -5.16
CA MET A 34 -1.51 -5.57 -5.10
C MET A 34 -0.33 -5.34 -4.16
N VAL A 35 0.70 -4.67 -4.65
CA VAL A 35 1.90 -4.33 -3.86
C VAL A 35 1.82 -2.85 -3.47
N LEU A 36 1.88 -2.57 -2.17
CA LEU A 36 1.89 -1.22 -1.61
C LEU A 36 3.26 -0.94 -0.99
N GLN A 37 3.86 0.19 -1.36
CA GLN A 37 5.16 0.62 -0.87
C GLN A 37 5.09 2.05 -0.32
N PRO A 38 5.90 2.39 0.70
CA PRO A 38 6.06 3.78 1.14
C PRO A 38 6.61 4.64 0.00
N PHE A 39 6.22 5.91 -0.03
CA PHE A 39 6.73 6.84 -1.02
C PHE A 39 8.24 7.07 -0.81
N ASN A 40 9.07 6.68 -1.77
CA ASN A 40 10.50 6.91 -1.73
C ASN A 40 10.89 7.80 -2.92
N HIS A 41 11.28 9.05 -2.65
CA HIS A 41 11.66 10.02 -3.69
C HIS A 41 12.83 9.53 -4.57
N GLN A 42 13.64 8.57 -4.09
CA GLN A 42 14.78 8.03 -4.82
C GLN A 42 14.43 6.93 -5.84
N ALA A 43 13.18 6.45 -5.84
CA ALA A 43 12.72 5.38 -6.72
C ALA A 43 11.84 5.88 -7.89
N ILE A 44 11.76 7.20 -8.09
CA ILE A 44 11.04 7.85 -9.20
C ILE A 44 12.05 8.34 -10.24
#